data_AF-A0A553FAU5-F1
#
_entry.id   AF-A0A553FAU5-F1
#
_cell.length_a   1.000
_cell.length_b   1.000
_cell.length_c   1.000
_cell.angle_alpha   90.00
_cell.angle_beta   90.00
_cell.angle_gamma   90.00
#
_symmetry.space_group_name_H-M   'P 1'
#
loop_
_entity.id
_entity.type
_entity.pdbx_description
1 polymer ?
#
loop_
_entity_poly.entity_id
_entity_poly.type
_entity_poly.pdbx_seq_one_letter_code
_entity_poly.pdbx_strand_id
1 'polypeptide(L)' 'MPNTHYLSPTELIEKYPEVAANFNWSPRELGLFLKCKLLDGYYDRRKRTALIKEPSFVQLVRFVNQVIDGQKITFQ' A
#
# COMPACT_ATOMS: atom_id res chain seq x y z
N MET A 1 -1.12 19.99 13.00
CA MET A 1 -1.31 19.18 11.78
C MET A 1 -1.22 17.72 12.20
N PRO A 2 -2.16 16.83 11.87
CA PRO A 2 -2.05 15.45 12.32
C PRO A 2 -0.78 14.86 11.70
N ASN A 3 0.08 14.30 12.55
CA ASN A 3 1.35 13.70 12.16
C ASN A 3 1.14 12.81 10.93
N THR A 4 1.72 13.19 9.79
CA THR A 4 1.71 12.34 8.59
C THR A 4 2.60 11.14 8.89
N HIS A 5 2.01 10.04 9.37
CA HIS A 5 2.74 8.82 9.69
C HIS A 5 3.20 8.17 8.38
N TYR A 6 4.48 8.34 8.07
CA TYR A 6 5.16 7.61 7.01
C TYR A 6 5.70 6.30 7.59
N LEU A 7 5.43 5.20 6.90
CA LEU A 7 5.92 3.88 7.24
C LEU A 7 6.65 3.28 6.04
N SER A 8 7.68 2.49 6.31
CA SER A 8 8.32 1.66 5.29
C SER A 8 7.39 0.53 4.85
N PRO A 9 7.63 -0.07 3.66
CA PRO A 9 6.92 -1.26 3.24
C PRO A 9 6.91 -2.39 4.27
N THR A 10 8.03 -2.62 4.97
CA THR A 10 8.12 -3.66 6.01
C THR A 10 7.23 -3.32 7.19
N GLU A 11 7.31 -2.09 7.72
CA GLU A 11 6.47 -1.64 8.84
C GLU A 11 4.97 -1.70 8.49
N LEU A 12 4.59 -1.43 7.23
CA LEU A 12 3.20 -1.58 6.78
C LEU A 12 2.73 -3.04 6.80
N ILE A 13 3.55 -3.97 6.32
CA ILE A 13 3.21 -5.41 6.35
C ILE A 13 3.16 -5.93 7.78
N GLU A 14 4.07 -5.50 8.65
CA GLU A 14 4.05 -5.87 10.07
C GLU A 14 2.81 -5.33 10.80
N LYS A 15 2.38 -4.11 10.45
CA LYS A 15 1.20 -3.47 11.05
C LYS A 15 -0.13 -4.02 10.51
N TYR A 16 -0.16 -4.43 9.24
CA TYR A 16 -1.34 -4.91 8.53
C TYR A 16 -1.08 -6.27 7.87
N PRO A 17 -0.78 -7.33 8.65
CA PRO A 17 -0.38 -8.62 8.11
C PRO A 17 -1.44 -9.27 7.21
N GLU A 18 -2.72 -8.91 7.38
CA GLU A 18 -3.83 -9.40 6.56
C GLU A 18 -3.68 -9.07 5.07
N VAL A 19 -2.97 -7.99 4.69
CA VAL A 19 -2.77 -7.68 3.26
C VAL A 19 -1.82 -8.67 2.59
N ALA A 20 -0.85 -9.21 3.34
CA ALA A 20 0.03 -10.26 2.86
C ALA A 20 -0.75 -11.58 2.71
N ALA A 21 -1.59 -11.91 3.69
CA ALA A 21 -2.39 -13.14 3.66
C ALA A 21 -3.47 -13.12 2.56
N ASN A 22 -4.17 -12.00 2.39
CA ASN A 22 -5.36 -11.93 1.54
C ASN A 22 -5.09 -11.42 0.12
N PHE A 23 -4.09 -10.54 -0.06
CA PHE A 23 -3.76 -9.96 -1.37
C PHE A 23 -2.39 -10.40 -1.90
N ASN A 24 -1.63 -11.18 -1.11
CA ASN A 24 -0.27 -11.57 -1.43
C ASN A 24 0.66 -10.37 -1.67
N TRP A 25 0.42 -9.25 -0.98
CA TRP A 25 1.29 -8.08 -1.04
C TRP A 25 2.47 -8.26 -0.09
N SER A 26 3.69 -8.18 -0.61
CA SER A 26 4.91 -8.12 0.20
C SER A 26 5.50 -6.70 0.21
N PRO A 27 6.55 -6.43 1.01
CA PRO A 27 7.24 -5.14 0.99
C PRO A 27 7.72 -4.72 -0.43
N ARG A 28 8.03 -5.70 -1.28
CA ARG A 28 8.44 -5.45 -2.67
C ARG A 28 7.29 -4.90 -3.52
N GLU A 29 6.10 -5.50 -3.42
CA GLU A 29 4.88 -5.05 -4.10
C GLU A 29 4.51 -3.64 -3.64
N LEU A 30 4.58 -3.34 -2.35
CA LEU A 30 4.29 -1.98 -1.86
C LEU A 30 5.27 -0.94 -2.42
N GLY A 31 6.56 -1.31 -2.54
CA GLY A 31 7.56 -0.47 -3.23
C GLY A 31 7.22 -0.26 -4.72
N LEU A 32 6.73 -1.29 -5.41
CA LEU A 32 6.25 -1.20 -6.79
C LEU A 32 5.02 -0.31 -6.90
N PHE A 33 4.04 -0.44 -6.00
CA PHE A 33 2.82 0.38 -5.99
C PHE A 33 3.14 1.87 -5.83
N LEU A 34 4.08 2.22 -4.95
CA LEU A 34 4.59 3.58 -4.83
C LEU A 34 5.23 4.07 -6.13
N LYS A 35 6.07 3.23 -6.77
CA LYS A 35 6.70 3.56 -8.07
C LYS A 35 5.66 3.80 -9.16
N CYS A 36 4.57 3.03 -9.14
CA CYS A 36 3.44 3.14 -10.07
C CYS A 36 2.41 4.21 -9.69
N LYS A 37 2.67 5.03 -8.66
CA LYS A 37 1.77 6.13 -8.21
C LYS A 37 0.39 5.66 -7.70
N LEU A 38 0.32 4.43 -7.20
CA LEU A 38 -0.87 3.92 -6.49
C LEU A 38 -0.88 4.29 -5.01
N LEU A 39 0.29 4.66 -4.47
CA LEU A 39 0.49 5.07 -3.09
C LEU A 39 1.15 6.45 -3.04
N ASP A 40 0.84 7.22 -2.00
CA ASP A 40 1.53 8.47 -1.72
C ASP A 40 2.74 8.23 -0.85
N GLY A 41 3.87 8.83 -1.22
CA GLY A 41 5.11 8.66 -0.49
C GLY A 41 6.31 9.14 -1.27
N TYR A 42 7.49 8.79 -0.77
CA TYR A 42 8.75 9.07 -1.43
C TYR A 42 9.77 7.99 -1.11
N TYR A 43 10.82 7.91 -1.92
CA TYR A 43 11.97 7.07 -1.62
C TYR A 43 12.98 7.85 -0.79
N ASP A 44 13.27 7.38 0.42
CA ASP A 44 14.32 7.94 1.27
C ASP A 44 15.67 7.36 0.85
N ARG A 45 16.52 8.20 0.24
CA ARG A 45 17.85 7.79 -0.21
C ARG A 45 18.83 7.47 0.93
N ARG A 46 18.65 8.05 2.11
CA ARG A 46 19.52 7.82 3.28
C ARG A 46 19.21 6.47 3.91
N LYS A 47 17.92 6.18 4.10
CA LYS A 47 17.45 4.89 4.61
C LYS A 47 17.37 3.80 3.54
N ARG A 48 17.56 4.17 2.27
CA ARG A 48 17.46 3.29 1.08
C ARG A 48 16.14 2.52 1.02
N THR A 49 15.06 3.12 1.47
CA THR A 49 13.74 2.50 1.56
C THR A 49 12.65 3.45 1.11
N ALA A 50 11.52 2.89 0.67
CA ALA A 50 10.31 3.67 0.45
C ALA A 50 9.71 4.11 1.79
N LEU A 51 9.14 5.31 1.82
CA LEU A 51 8.33 5.82 2.92
C LEU A 51 6.96 6.18 2.37
N ILE A 52 5.95 5.45 2.81
CA ILE A 52 4.58 5.49 2.32
C ILE A 52 3.71 6.17 3.38
N LYS A 53 2.85 7.10 2.96
CA LYS A 53 1.84 7.67 3.84
C LYS A 53 0.82 6.59 4.17
N GLU A 54 0.74 6.22 5.44
CA GLU A 54 -0.20 5.20 5.91
C GLU A 54 -1.66 5.45 5.46
N PRO A 55 -2.22 6.68 5.49
CA PRO A 55 -3.57 6.92 5.00
C PRO A 55 -3.79 6.53 3.53
N SER A 56 -2.81 6.75 2.65
CA SER A 56 -2.91 6.37 1.24
C SER A 56 -2.91 4.85 1.05
N PHE A 57 -2.14 4.14 1.87
CA PHE A 57 -2.13 2.68 1.90
C PHE A 57 -3.48 2.12 2.35
N VAL A 58 -4.05 2.64 3.44
CA VAL A 58 -5.38 2.24 3.92
C VAL A 58 -6.47 2.52 2.89
N GLN A 59 -6.39 3.65 2.16
CA GLN A 59 -7.31 3.96 1.07
C GLN A 59 -7.20 2.95 -0.08
N LEU A 60 -5.99 2.57 -0.48
CA LEU A 60 -5.78 1.54 -1.52
C LEU A 60 -6.35 0.18 -1.10
N VAL A 61 -6.11 -0.24 0.14
CA VAL A 61 -6.67 -1.49 0.69
C VAL A 61 -8.20 -1.48 0.63
N ARG A 62 -8.83 -0.38 1.03
CA ARG A 62 -10.30 -0.23 0.97
C ARG A 62 -10.82 -0.32 -0.46
N PHE A 63 -10.16 0.35 -1.40
CA PHE A 63 -10.52 0.29 -2.81
C PHE A 63 -10.43 -1.15 -3.36
N VAL A 64 -9.35 -1.86 -3.05
CA VAL A 64 -9.16 -3.25 -3.50
C VAL A 64 -10.24 -4.17 -2.92
N ASN A 65 -10.57 -4.05 -1.64
CA ASN A 65 -11.70 -4.77 -1.03
C ASN A 65 -13.01 -4.50 -1.77
N GLN A 66 -13.33 -3.24 -2.07
CA GLN A 66 -14.55 -2.89 -2.82
C GLN A 66 -14.59 -3.52 -4.22
N VAL A 67 -13.45 -3.58 -4.91
CA VAL A 67 -13.35 -4.22 -6.23
C VAL A 67 -13.53 -5.74 -6.14
N ILE A 68 -12.98 -6.38 -5.10
CA ILE A 68 -13.13 -7.81 -4.85
C ILE A 68 -14.58 -8.16 -4.52
N ASP A 69 -15.20 -7.44 -3.57
CA ASP A 69 -16.60 -7.64 -3.17
C ASP A 69 -17.55 -7.34 -4.34
N GLY A 70 -17.17 -6.40 -5.20
CA GLY A 70 -17.92 -5.94 -6.35
C GLY A 70 -17.66 -6.70 -7.65
N GLN A 71 -16.96 -7.85 -7.65
CA GLN A 71 -16.51 -8.59 -8.85
C GLN A 71 -17.64 -8.88 -9.86
N LYS A 72 -17.96 -7.89 -10.70
CA LYS A 72 -18.43 -8.06 -12.08
C LYS A 72 -17.27 -7.73 -12.99
N ILE A 73 -16.60 -8.78 -13.46
CA ILE A 73 -15.77 -8.67 -14.65
C ILE A 73 -16.73 -8.34 -15.81
N THR A 74 -16.74 -7.09 -16.26
CA THR A 74 -17.45 -6.70 -17.50
C THR A 74 -16.39 -6.37 -18.53
N PHE A 75 -16.17 -7.31 -19.45
CA PHE A 75 -15.45 -7.04 -20.68
C PHE A 75 -16.43 -6.34 -21.64
N GLN A 76 -16.03 -5.19 -22.19
CA GLN A 76 -16.67 -4.62 -23.36
C GLN A 76 -16.16 -5.33 -24.61
#